data_AF-A0A401T3X9-F1
#
_entry.id   AF-A0A401T3X9-F1
#
_cell.length_a   1.000
_cell.length_b   1.000
_cell.length_c   1.000
_cell.angle_alpha   90.00
_cell.angle_beta   90.00
_cell.angle_gamma   90.00
#
_symmetry.space_group_name_H-M   'P 1'
#
loop_
_entity.id
_entity.type
_entity.pdbx_description
1 polymer ?
#
loop_
_entity_poly.entity_id
_entity_poly.type
_entity_poly.pdbx_seq_one_letter_code
_entity_poly.pdbx_strand_id
1 'polypeptide(L)'
;MVELRLYLPEAPADSDEEDEEATPSSRQSIPMDPEHVELVKRTMAAIKIPSLGVPSWAQEISEEQWQSVVQQTIETKRSTVAVKDVGQQ
;
A
#
# COMPACT_ATOMS: atom_id res chain seq x y z
N MET A 1 9.13 -32.12 3.39
CA MET A 1 8.46 -30.92 2.85
C MET A 1 8.91 -29.76 3.72
N VAL A 2 9.58 -28.77 3.15
CA VAL A 2 10.01 -27.57 3.90
C VAL A 2 8.95 -26.49 3.68
N GLU A 3 8.23 -26.13 4.75
CA GLU A 3 7.34 -24.98 4.77
C GLU A 3 8.19 -23.72 4.58
N LEU A 4 8.07 -23.07 3.42
CA LEU A 4 8.62 -21.74 3.18
C LEU A 4 7.78 -20.71 3.95
N ARG A 5 7.92 -20.73 5.28
CA ARG A 5 7.42 -19.65 6.13
C ARG A 5 8.19 -18.40 5.70
N LEU A 6 7.50 -17.47 5.03
CA LEU A 6 8.06 -16.15 4.76
C LEU A 6 8.45 -15.56 6.12
N TYR A 7 9.75 -15.56 6.41
CA TYR A 7 10.28 -14.89 7.57
C TYR A 7 10.17 -13.39 7.28
N LEU A 8 8.99 -12.83 7.53
CA LEU A 8 8.84 -11.39 7.64
C LEU A 8 9.62 -11.04 8.92
N PRO A 9 10.72 -10.27 8.85
CA PRO A 9 11.36 -9.78 10.06
C PRO A 9 10.29 -9.14 10.95
N GLU A 10 10.35 -9.43 12.24
CA GLU A 10 9.53 -8.72 13.22
C GLU A 10 9.70 -7.23 12.92
N ALA A 11 8.59 -6.54 12.67
CA ALA A 11 8.63 -5.09 12.53
C ALA A 11 9.43 -4.58 13.73
N PRO A 12 10.41 -3.69 13.53
CA PRO A 12 11.17 -3.15 14.66
C PRO A 12 10.15 -2.77 15.72
N ALA A 13 10.36 -3.22 16.96
CA ALA A 13 9.50 -2.83 18.07
C ALA A 13 9.25 -1.33 17.92
N ASP A 14 7.98 -0.95 17.80
CA ASP A 14 7.56 0.45 17.78
C ASP A 14 8.28 1.08 18.97
N SER A 15 9.34 1.83 18.68
CA SER A 15 10.20 2.38 19.70
C SER A 15 9.37 3.53 20.27
N ASP A 16 8.56 3.20 21.26
CA ASP A 16 7.69 4.07 22.07
C ASP A 16 8.55 5.00 22.93
N GLU A 17 9.44 5.74 22.26
CA GLU A 17 10.07 6.98 22.67
C GLU A 17 10.05 7.90 21.43
N GLU A 18 8.87 7.98 20.80
CA GLU A 18 8.57 9.04 19.84
C GLU A 18 8.08 10.23 20.67
N ASP A 19 8.99 11.17 20.92
CA ASP A 19 8.68 12.53 21.39
C ASP A 19 7.47 13.04 20.61
N GLU A 20 6.41 13.40 21.33
CA GLU A 20 5.04 13.59 20.85
C GLU A 20 4.83 14.83 19.96
N GLU A 21 5.86 15.27 19.25
CA GLU A 21 5.77 16.26 18.19
C GLU A 21 5.32 15.55 16.91
N ALA A 22 4.07 15.09 16.89
CA ALA A 22 3.41 14.51 15.74
C ALA A 22 3.58 15.46 14.53
N THR A 23 4.55 15.16 13.66
CA THR A 23 4.76 15.96 12.46
C THR A 23 3.46 15.93 11.64
N PRO A 24 2.76 17.06 11.47
CA PRO A 24 1.45 17.08 10.79
C PRO A 24 1.55 16.68 9.29
N SER A 25 2.78 16.48 8.79
CA SER A 25 3.10 16.15 7.42
C SER A 25 2.86 14.66 7.08
N SER A 26 2.92 13.75 8.05
CA SER A 26 2.81 12.29 7.79
C SER A 26 1.42 11.85 7.28
N ARG A 27 0.39 12.69 7.45
CA ARG A 27 -0.98 12.44 6.97
C ARG A 27 -1.36 13.30 5.76
N GLN A 28 -0.47 14.17 5.31
CA GLN A 28 -0.74 15.02 4.16
C GLN A 28 -0.46 14.20 2.90
N SER A 29 -1.52 13.68 2.27
CA SER A 29 -1.42 13.09 0.94
C SER A 29 -0.91 14.16 -0.02
N ILE A 30 0.39 14.14 -0.33
CA ILE A 30 0.98 15.02 -1.32
C ILE A 30 0.35 14.61 -2.66
N PRO A 31 -0.38 15.52 -3.35
CA PRO A 31 -1.01 15.17 -4.60
C PRO A 31 0.07 14.78 -5.61
N MET A 32 0.03 13.55 -6.09
CA MET A 32 0.91 13.10 -7.16
C MET A 32 0.45 13.72 -8.47
N ASP A 33 1.36 14.37 -9.19
CA ASP A 33 1.08 15.00 -10.47
C ASP A 33 0.56 13.96 -11.51
N PRO A 34 -0.49 14.26 -12.29
CA PRO A 34 -1.07 13.32 -13.23
C PRO A 34 -0.08 12.85 -14.32
N GLU A 35 0.78 13.73 -14.82
CA GLU A 35 1.81 13.35 -15.81
C GLU A 35 2.82 12.38 -15.18
N HIS A 36 3.17 12.61 -13.90
CA HIS A 36 4.02 11.70 -13.14
C HIS A 36 3.39 10.31 -12.98
N VAL A 37 2.08 10.24 -12.68
CA VAL A 37 1.37 8.97 -12.56
C VAL A 37 1.40 8.19 -13.88
N GLU A 38 1.17 8.86 -15.01
CA GLU A 38 1.22 8.23 -16.33
C GLU A 38 2.63 7.75 -16.69
N LEU A 39 3.66 8.54 -16.36
CA LEU A 39 5.05 8.15 -16.53
C LEU A 39 5.40 6.89 -15.74
N VAL A 40 5.00 6.83 -14.46
CA VAL A 40 5.20 5.65 -13.60
C VAL A 40 4.48 4.45 -14.18
N LYS A 41 3.20 4.60 -14.56
CA LYS A 41 2.42 3.51 -15.19
C LYS A 41 3.08 2.97 -16.45
N ARG A 42 3.52 3.86 -17.36
CA ARG A 42 4.21 3.48 -18.60
C ARG A 42 5.51 2.75 -18.32
N THR A 43 6.30 3.27 -17.37
CA THR A 43 7.59 2.67 -17.00
C THR A 43 7.39 1.31 -16.36
N MET A 44 6.45 1.20 -15.41
CA MET A 44 6.12 -0.07 -14.75
C MET A 44 5.57 -1.11 -15.71
N ALA A 45 4.77 -0.73 -16.71
CA ALA A 45 4.29 -1.65 -17.75
C ALA A 45 5.43 -2.24 -18.60
N ALA A 46 6.56 -1.53 -18.73
CA ALA A 46 7.75 -2.03 -19.43
C ALA A 46 8.63 -2.94 -18.56
N ILE A 47 8.41 -2.99 -17.24
CA ILE A 47 9.18 -3.81 -16.31
C ILE A 47 8.53 -5.19 -16.21
N LYS A 48 9.27 -6.24 -16.61
CA LYS A 48 8.86 -7.62 -16.40
C LYS A 48 9.52 -8.16 -15.14
N ILE A 49 8.72 -8.48 -14.12
CA ILE A 49 9.21 -9.16 -12.93
C ILE A 49 9.58 -10.60 -13.34
N PRO A 50 10.83 -11.06 -13.16
CA PRO A 50 11.19 -12.44 -13.44
C PRO A 50 10.37 -13.37 -12.53
N SER A 51 9.96 -14.53 -13.06
CA SER A 51 9.08 -15.47 -12.35
C SER A 51 9.60 -15.95 -10.99
N LEU A 52 10.92 -15.92 -10.77
CA LEU A 52 11.58 -16.21 -9.49
C LEU A 52 11.29 -15.16 -8.39
N GLY A 53 10.81 -13.97 -8.75
CA GLY A 53 10.45 -12.91 -7.80
C GLY A 53 9.00 -12.95 -7.34
N VAL A 54 8.19 -13.90 -7.83
CA VAL A 54 6.77 -14.00 -7.46
C VAL A 54 6.60 -15.02 -6.33
N PRO A 55 6.21 -14.58 -5.12
CA PRO A 55 6.04 -15.48 -3.98
C PRO A 55 4.83 -16.41 -4.16
N SER A 56 4.78 -17.52 -3.43
CA SER A 56 3.73 -18.53 -3.54
C SER A 56 2.33 -17.98 -3.26
N TRP A 57 2.18 -17.13 -2.25
CA TRP A 57 0.90 -16.49 -1.92
C TRP A 57 0.34 -15.64 -3.07
N ALA A 58 1.22 -15.03 -3.88
CA ALA A 58 0.78 -14.21 -5.02
C ALA A 58 0.27 -15.08 -6.19
N GLN A 59 0.63 -16.36 -6.21
CA GLN A 59 0.09 -17.34 -7.16
C GLN A 59 -1.24 -17.94 -6.68
N GLU A 60 -1.51 -17.90 -5.37
CA GLU A 60 -2.74 -18.44 -4.77
C GLU A 60 -3.92 -17.45 -4.82
N ILE A 61 -3.65 -16.17 -5.05
CA ILE A 61 -4.67 -15.13 -5.18
C ILE A 61 -5.01 -14.93 -6.66
N SER A 62 -6.26 -15.18 -7.02
CA SER A 62 -6.78 -14.87 -8.35
C SER A 62 -6.75 -13.36 -8.63
N GLU A 63 -6.53 -12.96 -9.88
CA GLU A 63 -6.52 -11.54 -10.27
C GLU A 63 -7.83 -10.83 -9.91
N GLU A 64 -8.98 -11.50 -10.06
CA GLU A 64 -10.29 -11.00 -9.63
C GLU A 64 -10.37 -10.70 -8.13
N GLN A 65 -9.82 -11.58 -7.29
CA GLN A 65 -9.82 -11.42 -5.84
C GLN A 65 -8.93 -10.25 -5.42
N TRP A 66 -7.74 -10.15 -6.03
CA TRP A 66 -6.83 -9.03 -5.81
C TRP A 66 -7.46 -7.69 -6.20
N GLN A 67 -8.08 -7.61 -7.37
CA GLN A 67 -8.74 -6.38 -7.83
C GLN A 67 -9.85 -5.94 -6.87
N SER A 68 -10.67 -6.88 -6.35
CA SER A 68 -11.69 -6.56 -5.35
C SER A 68 -11.09 -5.97 -4.07
N VAL A 69 -10.00 -6.54 -3.55
CA VAL A 69 -9.32 -6.03 -2.33
C VAL A 69 -8.75 -4.63 -2.56
N VAL A 70 -8.11 -4.39 -3.71
CA VAL A 70 -7.57 -3.07 -4.06
C VAL A 70 -8.68 -2.02 -4.15
N GLN A 71 -9.76 -2.33 -4.86
CA GLN A 71 -10.89 -1.41 -5.01
C GLN A 71 -11.56 -1.11 -3.66
N GLN A 72 -11.80 -2.13 -2.84
CA GLN A 72 -12.34 -1.96 -1.49
C GLN A 72 -11.42 -1.11 -0.61
N THR A 73 -10.11 -1.30 -0.69
CA THR A 73 -9.13 -0.53 0.07
C THR A 73 -9.12 0.94 -0.38
N ILE A 74 -9.16 1.20 -1.69
CA ILE A 74 -9.25 2.56 -2.24
C ILE A 74 -10.54 3.25 -1.77
N GLU A 75 -11.68 2.57 -1.88
CA GLU A 75 -12.99 3.11 -1.46
C GLU A 75 -13.03 3.38 0.05
N THR A 76 -12.49 2.46 0.85
CA THR A 76 -12.40 2.63 2.30
C THR A 76 -11.51 3.82 2.65
N LYS A 77 -10.35 3.97 2.01
CA LYS A 77 -9.48 5.14 2.20
C LYS A 77 -10.19 6.44 1.81
N ARG A 78 -10.90 6.47 0.68
CA ARG A 78 -11.71 7.64 0.26
C ARG A 78 -12.81 7.97 1.27
N SER A 79 -13.48 6.94 1.80
CA SER A 79 -14.53 7.09 2.80
C SER A 79 -13.97 7.58 4.15
N THR A 80 -12.80 7.10 4.57
CA THR A 80 -12.14 7.60 5.80
C THR A 80 -11.65 9.05 5.67
N VAL A 81 -11.31 9.50 4.46
CA VAL A 81 -11.03 10.91 4.17
C VAL A 81 -12.32 11.74 4.21
N ALA A 82 -13.42 11.24 3.65
CA ALA A 82 -14.71 11.94 3.65
C ALA A 82 -15.37 12.03 5.04
N VAL A 83 -15.22 11.00 5.89
CA VAL A 83 -15.78 10.99 7.26
C VAL A 83 -15.00 11.93 8.20
N LYS A 84 -13.72 12.24 7.92
CA LYS A 84 -12.96 13.24 8.68
C LYS A 84 -13.33 14.68 8.32
N ASP A 85 -13.84 14.93 7.12
CA ASP A 85 -14.30 16.25 6.66
C ASP A 85 -15.63 16.67 7.32
N VAL A 86 -16.52 15.72 7.62
CA VAL A 86 -17.85 16.00 8.22
C VAL A 86 -17.82 16.20 9.75
N GLY A 87 -16.68 15.93 10.40
CA GLY A 87 -16.51 16.05 11.86
C GLY A 87 -15.74 17.29 12.33
N GLN A 88 -15.38 18.20 11.41
CA GLN A 88 -14.59 19.40 11.69
C GLN A 88 -15.31 20.71 11.29
N GLN A 89 -16.65 20.73 11.29
CA GLN A 89 -17.45 21.95 11.18
C GLN A 89 -18.27 22.18 12.46
#